data_AF-A0A814FJ37-F1
#
_entry.id   AF-A0A814FJ37-F1
#
_cell.length_a   1.000
_cell.length_b   1.000
_cell.length_c   1.000
_cell.angle_alpha   90.00
_cell.angle_beta   90.00
_cell.angle_gamma   90.00
#
_symmetry.space_group_name_H-M   'P 1'
#
loop_
_entity.id
_entity.type
_entity.pdbx_description
1 polymer ?
#
loop_
_entity_poly.entity_id
_entity_poly.type
_entity_poly.pdbx_seq_one_letter_code
_entity_poly.pdbx_strand_id
1 'polypeptide(L)'
;MATIVAAWPETAEDNVPTVPCLSADGHLLVLSAGASRVRYGVSVTFIMVYPTDVKRVLPKENSIQPLSSNLLSLWCVFDDGSVTSAYSYDSSYGNDRVSLLDCSLSPFASDQLWRYNRTLRVYLASTTDKDRNVPILKAFITVPILSLIPPNSSQELLTLCTSPLHNGAEYLTQWIEFHRLVGFRKFVVYNTTDNHQRLSSVVNTINRKYSNLVDVVQWNFSSLGLTDILSARYFQTEALHDCLIRYGDQSEWLGMFYLDEYIVPLDPYQTVLDYLHDNFRRRIIGSINLWSQFFCTKEADRYTREENDTNRLVIDRFILRTRDRYKKGREKYLYRPRFVQYLSIHHQIVGLSKEEPSQNHILLAHYASMNRLRNMGRILRFLFGTLSFIIALIAIGLGYLKLDNVYRQKFFASFLNKLSDPNNSAIMNLRCNELLKHSNVKGHVLEIGAGTGINFPCLYNNTRIKSYIGIEPNIHIHPYFYNFIKQWDIPYKVRLLNNSATDMHEVESNSIDTVIMTLVLCSVPDPLPEKILLEAHRILKPGGHFIFFEHVVANPKTNPFIYGFQKTIEPFWAIIGDGCQFKPITNYFDAMKNVYSKVKYKHTDWPSPFFFVKDAVKGKLIK
;
A
#
# COMPACT_ATOMS: atom_id res chain seq x y z
N MET A 1 -34.80 22.53 38.22
CA MET A 1 -34.05 21.26 38.39
C MET A 1 -32.88 21.54 39.32
N ALA A 2 -32.96 21.10 40.57
CA ALA A 2 -31.82 21.16 41.48
C ALA A 2 -30.92 19.96 41.16
N THR A 3 -29.72 20.23 40.64
CA THR A 3 -28.69 19.22 40.42
C THR A 3 -28.01 18.94 41.76
N ILE A 4 -28.25 17.79 42.37
CA ILE A 4 -27.50 17.33 43.54
C ILE A 4 -26.31 16.51 43.00
N VAL A 5 -25.11 17.09 43.10
CA VAL A 5 -23.85 16.40 42.83
C VAL A 5 -23.42 15.70 44.12
N ALA A 6 -23.40 14.36 44.14
CA ALA A 6 -22.80 13.62 45.24
C ALA A 6 -21.26 13.59 45.06
N ALA A 7 -20.54 14.20 45.99
CA ALA A 7 -19.10 14.03 46.14
C ALA A 7 -18.82 12.77 46.97
N TRP A 8 -17.84 11.97 46.55
CA TRP A 8 -17.37 10.79 47.27
C TRP A 8 -16.41 11.24 48.40
N PRO A 9 -16.54 10.77 49.66
CA PRO A 9 -15.50 10.97 50.65
C PRO A 9 -14.37 9.98 50.39
N GLU A 10 -13.15 10.47 50.25
CA GLU A 10 -11.95 9.65 50.39
C GLU A 10 -11.89 9.18 51.85
N THR A 11 -11.78 7.86 52.05
CA THR A 11 -11.71 7.12 53.33
C THR A 11 -13.06 6.73 53.97
N ALA A 12 -13.38 5.43 53.89
CA ALA A 12 -13.86 4.57 54.98
C ALA A 12 -14.47 3.26 54.44
N GLU A 13 -14.07 2.14 55.05
CA GLU A 13 -14.80 0.88 55.01
C GLU A 13 -16.24 1.08 55.55
N ASP A 14 -17.22 0.35 55.01
CA ASP A 14 -18.59 0.13 55.53
C ASP A 14 -19.71 1.18 55.40
N ASN A 15 -19.67 2.18 54.50
CA ASN A 15 -20.85 3.05 54.27
C ASN A 15 -21.29 3.14 52.81
N VAL A 16 -22.48 2.60 52.51
CA VAL A 16 -23.22 2.90 51.26
C VAL A 16 -23.77 4.33 51.38
N PRO A 17 -23.46 5.28 50.49
CA PRO A 17 -24.00 6.64 50.58
C PRO A 17 -25.52 6.62 50.39
N THR A 18 -26.27 7.06 51.39
CA THR A 18 -27.71 7.31 51.28
C THR A 18 -27.94 8.72 50.74
N VAL A 19 -28.60 8.85 49.60
CA VAL A 19 -29.05 10.14 49.06
C VAL A 19 -30.56 10.04 48.81
N PRO A 20 -31.40 10.74 49.58
CA PRO A 20 -32.84 10.73 49.36
C PRO A 20 -33.20 11.55 48.12
N CYS A 21 -33.77 10.90 47.10
CA CYS A 21 -34.36 11.58 45.94
C CYS A 21 -35.90 11.62 46.10
N LEU A 22 -36.47 12.82 46.15
CA LEU A 22 -37.92 13.05 46.17
C LEU A 22 -38.46 13.12 44.74
N SER A 23 -39.44 12.26 44.41
CA SER A 23 -40.28 12.40 43.22
C SER A 23 -41.12 13.68 43.31
N ALA A 24 -41.31 14.39 42.18
CA ALA A 24 -42.15 15.59 42.08
C ALA A 24 -43.62 15.37 42.50
N ASP A 25 -44.04 14.11 42.65
CA ASP A 25 -45.41 13.71 42.92
C ASP A 25 -45.58 13.18 44.37
N GLY A 26 -44.55 13.27 45.23
CA GLY A 26 -44.66 12.99 46.68
C GLY A 26 -44.82 11.52 47.11
N HIS A 27 -44.88 10.56 46.18
CA HIS A 27 -45.24 9.16 46.48
C HIS A 27 -44.08 8.13 46.47
N LEU A 28 -42.83 8.52 46.19
CA LEU A 28 -41.70 7.59 46.09
C LEU A 28 -40.43 8.19 46.71
N LEU A 29 -39.82 7.46 47.65
CA LEU A 29 -38.52 7.78 48.26
C LEU A 29 -37.51 6.67 47.94
N VAL A 30 -36.48 7.00 47.16
CA VAL A 30 -35.31 6.13 46.95
C VAL A 30 -34.31 6.46 48.06
N LEU A 31 -33.99 5.49 48.92
CA LEU A 31 -33.14 5.70 50.10
C LEU A 31 -31.66 5.40 49.82
N SER A 32 -31.37 4.40 48.98
CA SER A 32 -30.01 3.93 48.72
C SER A 32 -29.94 3.17 47.39
N ALA A 33 -28.76 3.10 46.79
CA ALA A 33 -28.48 2.28 45.63
C ALA A 33 -27.05 1.72 45.70
N GLY A 34 -26.86 0.50 45.20
CA GLY A 34 -25.58 -0.21 45.23
C GLY A 34 -25.42 -1.19 44.07
N ALA A 35 -24.20 -1.70 43.85
CA ALA A 35 -23.91 -2.68 42.81
C ALA A 35 -23.13 -3.87 43.37
N SER A 36 -23.45 -5.08 42.92
CA SER A 36 -22.82 -6.33 43.37
C SER A 36 -22.51 -7.26 42.19
N ARG A 37 -21.50 -8.12 42.34
CA ARG A 37 -21.12 -9.10 41.29
C ARG A 37 -21.96 -10.36 41.43
N VAL A 38 -22.57 -10.80 40.33
CA VAL A 38 -23.24 -12.10 40.20
C VAL A 38 -22.47 -13.00 39.22
N ARG A 39 -22.73 -14.31 39.26
CA ARG A 39 -21.94 -15.35 38.58
C ARG A 39 -21.70 -15.13 37.07
N TYR A 40 -22.55 -14.32 36.42
CA TYR A 40 -22.46 -13.97 35.00
C TYR A 40 -22.64 -12.47 34.70
N GLY A 41 -22.42 -11.56 35.68
CA GLY A 41 -22.57 -10.12 35.44
C GLY A 41 -22.48 -9.22 36.68
N VAL A 42 -22.94 -7.97 36.54
CA VAL A 42 -23.11 -7.00 37.63
C VAL A 42 -24.62 -6.78 37.83
N SER A 43 -25.09 -6.86 39.08
CA SER A 43 -26.45 -6.50 39.48
C SER A 43 -26.42 -5.13 40.14
N VAL A 44 -27.36 -4.25 39.77
CA VAL A 44 -27.53 -2.93 40.37
C VAL A 44 -28.84 -2.92 41.13
N THR A 45 -28.78 -2.65 42.42
CA THR A 45 -29.92 -2.70 43.33
C THR A 45 -30.28 -1.31 43.82
N PHE A 46 -31.55 -0.91 43.66
CA PHE A 46 -32.11 0.29 44.27
C PHE A 46 -33.01 -0.10 45.45
N ILE A 47 -32.89 0.61 46.58
CA ILE A 47 -33.72 0.42 47.78
C ILE A 47 -34.79 1.51 47.83
N MET A 48 -36.06 1.12 47.76
CA MET A 48 -37.21 2.02 47.82
C MET A 48 -38.04 1.83 49.09
N VAL A 49 -38.57 2.93 49.63
CA VAL A 49 -39.52 2.92 50.74
C VAL A 49 -40.78 3.68 50.35
N TYR A 50 -41.93 3.05 50.64
CA TYR A 50 -43.25 3.63 50.44
C TYR A 50 -43.82 4.15 51.76
N PRO A 51 -44.37 5.38 51.81
CA PRO A 51 -45.13 5.84 52.97
C PRO A 51 -46.33 4.91 53.22
N THR A 52 -46.63 4.64 54.49
CA THR A 52 -47.62 3.66 54.99
C THR A 52 -49.06 3.82 54.47
N ASP A 53 -49.40 4.93 53.80
CA ASP A 53 -50.73 5.19 53.23
C ASP A 53 -50.93 4.65 51.81
N VAL A 54 -49.89 4.11 51.16
CA VAL A 54 -50.01 3.43 49.85
C VAL A 54 -50.47 1.98 50.06
N LYS A 55 -51.67 1.79 50.63
CA LYS A 55 -52.22 0.49 51.01
C LYS A 55 -52.93 -0.29 49.90
N ARG A 56 -52.81 0.11 48.63
CA ARG A 56 -53.49 -0.60 47.53
C ARG A 56 -52.54 -0.80 46.36
N VAL A 57 -52.52 -2.03 45.87
CA VAL A 57 -51.94 -2.50 44.59
C VAL A 57 -50.48 -2.95 44.61
N LEU A 58 -50.11 -3.88 45.49
CA LEU A 58 -49.06 -4.87 45.19
C LEU A 58 -49.46 -6.27 45.73
N PRO A 59 -49.22 -7.36 44.97
CA PRO A 59 -49.58 -8.72 45.36
C PRO A 59 -48.78 -9.18 46.59
N LYS A 60 -49.37 -10.06 47.41
CA LYS A 60 -48.73 -10.61 48.61
C LYS A 60 -47.73 -11.73 48.27
N GLU A 61 -46.60 -11.67 48.98
CA GLU A 61 -45.61 -12.74 49.27
C GLU A 61 -44.70 -13.25 48.14
N ASN A 62 -43.38 -13.10 48.39
CA ASN A 62 -42.23 -13.90 47.93
C ASN A 62 -42.24 -14.49 46.51
N SER A 63 -42.74 -13.76 45.52
CA SER A 63 -42.62 -14.13 44.11
C SER A 63 -41.88 -13.05 43.32
N ILE A 64 -40.79 -13.44 42.65
CA ILE A 64 -40.05 -12.59 41.70
C ILE A 64 -40.95 -12.41 40.47
N GLN A 65 -41.55 -11.24 40.31
CA GLN A 65 -42.36 -10.91 39.13
C GLN A 65 -41.95 -9.54 38.57
N PRO A 66 -42.00 -9.34 37.24
CA PRO A 66 -41.83 -8.02 36.64
C PRO A 66 -42.93 -7.09 37.14
N LEU A 67 -42.57 -5.87 37.54
CA LEU A 67 -43.54 -4.85 37.97
C LEU A 67 -44.37 -4.38 36.77
N SER A 68 -45.51 -5.03 36.53
CA SER A 68 -46.61 -4.49 35.73
C SER A 68 -47.87 -4.44 36.57
N SER A 69 -47.94 -3.48 37.50
CA SER A 69 -49.21 -3.11 38.12
C SER A 69 -49.69 -1.80 37.50
N ASN A 70 -51.00 -1.72 37.25
CA ASN A 70 -51.69 -0.79 36.33
C ASN A 70 -51.52 0.74 36.57
N LEU A 71 -50.54 1.21 37.34
CA LEU A 71 -50.27 2.64 37.56
C LEU A 71 -48.78 3.07 37.59
N LEU A 72 -47.80 2.16 37.71
CA LEU A 72 -46.36 2.53 37.64
C LEU A 72 -45.53 1.43 36.98
N SER A 73 -45.15 1.61 35.71
CA SER A 73 -44.12 0.78 35.06
C SER A 73 -42.75 1.40 35.36
N LEU A 74 -41.86 0.64 36.01
CA LEU A 74 -40.50 1.07 36.33
C LEU A 74 -39.48 0.38 35.41
N TRP A 75 -38.56 1.18 34.88
CA TRP A 75 -37.56 0.76 33.90
C TRP A 75 -36.17 1.25 34.30
N CYS A 76 -35.17 0.41 34.09
CA CYS A 76 -33.76 0.80 34.19
C CYS A 76 -33.29 1.23 32.79
N VAL A 77 -32.79 2.45 32.68
CA VAL A 77 -32.22 3.00 31.44
C VAL A 77 -30.72 3.14 31.65
N PHE A 78 -29.93 2.69 30.70
CA PHE A 78 -28.46 2.72 30.75
C PHE A 78 -27.90 3.86 29.89
N ASP A 79 -26.65 4.28 30.14
CA ASP A 79 -25.97 5.34 29.36
C ASP A 79 -25.89 5.05 27.85
N ASP A 80 -25.97 3.78 27.45
CA ASP A 80 -25.99 3.34 26.05
C ASP A 80 -27.38 3.43 25.40
N GLY A 81 -28.40 3.87 26.15
CA GLY A 81 -29.79 3.98 25.72
C GLY A 81 -30.58 2.66 25.80
N SER A 82 -29.98 1.56 26.26
CA SER A 82 -30.71 0.32 26.49
C SER A 82 -31.66 0.43 27.69
N VAL A 83 -32.77 -0.31 27.63
CA VAL A 83 -33.83 -0.28 28.65
C VAL A 83 -34.17 -1.69 29.08
N THR A 84 -34.20 -1.94 30.40
CA THR A 84 -34.61 -3.23 30.98
C THR A 84 -35.70 -3.04 32.02
N SER A 85 -36.58 -4.04 32.17
CA SER A 85 -37.57 -4.04 33.24
C SER A 85 -36.90 -4.13 34.60
N ALA A 86 -37.37 -3.35 35.57
CA ALA A 86 -36.92 -3.44 36.95
C ALA A 86 -37.72 -4.53 37.68
N TYR A 87 -37.04 -5.43 38.39
CA TYR A 87 -37.69 -6.51 39.15
C TYR A 87 -37.74 -6.15 40.63
N SER A 88 -38.92 -6.17 41.25
CA SER A 88 -39.05 -5.89 42.69
C SER A 88 -38.95 -7.16 43.54
N TYR A 89 -38.20 -7.05 44.63
CA TYR A 89 -38.24 -7.97 45.76
C TYR A 89 -38.76 -7.23 46.98
N ASP A 90 -39.91 -7.64 47.52
CA ASP A 90 -40.49 -7.03 48.71
C ASP A 90 -39.95 -7.71 49.98
N SER A 91 -39.43 -6.90 50.90
CA SER A 91 -39.14 -7.33 52.27
C SER A 91 -39.80 -6.39 53.27
N SER A 92 -40.37 -6.95 54.34
CA SER A 92 -40.98 -6.18 55.43
C SER A 92 -39.97 -5.98 56.56
N TYR A 93 -39.68 -4.73 56.92
CA TYR A 93 -38.80 -4.39 58.04
C TYR A 93 -39.52 -3.39 58.96
N GLY A 94 -40.02 -3.84 60.10
CA GLY A 94 -40.88 -3.02 60.96
C GLY A 94 -42.28 -2.76 60.37
N ASN A 95 -42.79 -1.53 60.49
CA ASN A 95 -44.09 -1.10 59.93
C ASN A 95 -44.02 -0.65 58.45
N ASP A 96 -42.82 -0.59 57.87
CA ASP A 96 -42.59 -0.09 56.51
C ASP A 96 -42.33 -1.24 55.52
N ARG A 97 -42.78 -1.07 54.27
CA ARG A 97 -42.46 -1.98 53.16
C ARG A 97 -41.25 -1.47 52.40
N VAL A 98 -40.22 -2.32 52.26
CA VAL A 98 -39.01 -2.05 51.50
C VAL A 98 -39.02 -2.90 50.24
N SER A 99 -38.96 -2.26 49.07
CA SER A 99 -38.84 -2.96 47.79
C SER A 99 -37.42 -2.78 47.24
N LEU A 100 -36.71 -3.88 47.00
CA LEU A 100 -35.43 -3.90 46.28
C LEU A 100 -35.71 -4.03 44.79
N LEU A 101 -35.23 -3.11 43.98
CA LEU A 101 -35.30 -3.20 42.52
C LEU A 101 -33.97 -3.70 41.97
N ASP A 102 -33.99 -4.85 41.30
CA ASP A 102 -32.82 -5.40 40.61
C ASP A 102 -32.87 -5.06 39.11
N CYS A 103 -31.82 -4.42 38.62
CA CYS A 103 -31.61 -4.12 37.21
C CYS A 103 -30.61 -5.11 36.61
N SER A 104 -31.09 -6.06 35.81
CA SER A 104 -30.22 -6.92 35.00
C SER A 104 -29.62 -6.11 33.85
N LEU A 105 -28.30 -6.11 33.71
CA LEU A 105 -27.63 -5.46 32.59
C LEU A 105 -28.01 -6.11 31.26
N SER A 106 -28.23 -5.29 30.22
CA SER A 106 -28.31 -5.80 28.86
C SER A 106 -26.96 -6.41 28.46
N PRO A 107 -26.91 -7.45 27.61
CA PRO A 107 -25.64 -8.01 27.12
C PRO A 107 -24.75 -6.95 26.46
N PHE A 108 -25.35 -5.96 25.81
CA PHE A 108 -24.65 -4.83 25.18
C PHE A 108 -24.11 -3.85 26.23
N ALA A 109 -24.89 -3.46 27.24
CA ALA A 109 -24.42 -2.60 28.33
C ALA A 109 -23.30 -3.27 29.14
N SER A 110 -23.38 -4.59 29.34
CA SER A 110 -22.31 -5.40 29.91
C SER A 110 -21.05 -5.33 29.04
N ASP A 111 -21.18 -5.54 27.73
CA ASP A 111 -20.04 -5.48 26.79
C ASP A 111 -19.44 -4.05 26.69
N GLN A 112 -20.26 -3.00 26.69
CA GLN A 112 -19.84 -1.59 26.70
C GLN A 112 -19.14 -1.20 28.00
N LEU A 113 -19.62 -1.70 29.14
CA LEU A 113 -18.98 -1.51 30.44
C LEU A 113 -17.56 -2.06 30.47
N TRP A 114 -17.36 -3.25 29.91
CA TRP A 114 -16.05 -3.88 29.83
C TRP A 114 -15.14 -3.22 28.80
N ARG A 115 -15.69 -2.61 27.75
CA ARG A 115 -14.90 -2.05 26.63
C ARG A 115 -14.55 -0.57 26.76
N TYR A 116 -15.40 0.28 27.36
CA TYR A 116 -15.25 1.73 27.17
C TYR A 116 -15.34 2.62 28.42
N ASN A 117 -16.06 2.23 29.48
CA ASN A 117 -16.30 3.15 30.59
C ASN A 117 -16.18 2.47 31.96
N ARG A 118 -15.21 2.91 32.79
CA ARG A 118 -15.01 2.43 34.18
C ARG A 118 -16.06 2.98 35.17
N THR A 119 -17.10 3.62 34.64
CA THR A 119 -18.28 4.08 35.39
C THR A 119 -19.53 3.76 34.58
N LEU A 120 -20.51 3.09 35.17
CA LEU A 120 -21.85 2.94 34.60
C LEU A 120 -22.79 3.95 35.24
N ARG A 121 -23.53 4.77 34.47
CA ARG A 121 -24.74 5.38 35.02
C ARG A 121 -25.96 4.53 34.71
N VAL A 122 -26.72 4.24 35.75
CA VAL A 122 -28.02 3.57 35.65
C VAL A 122 -29.08 4.56 36.11
N TYR A 123 -30.04 4.82 35.24
CA TYR A 123 -31.17 5.70 35.47
C TYR A 123 -32.40 4.87 35.78
N LEU A 124 -33.13 5.21 36.84
CA LEU A 124 -34.45 4.65 37.12
C LEU A 124 -35.51 5.61 36.56
N ALA A 125 -36.33 5.11 35.64
CA ALA A 125 -37.40 5.88 34.99
C ALA A 125 -38.77 5.27 35.28
N SER A 126 -39.79 6.13 35.41
CA SER A 126 -41.19 5.72 35.55
C SER A 126 -42.02 6.27 34.39
N THR A 127 -42.95 5.46 33.89
CA THR A 127 -44.04 5.95 33.02
C THR A 127 -45.29 6.12 33.87
N THR A 128 -45.60 7.36 34.24
CA THR A 128 -46.88 7.69 34.84
C THR A 128 -47.81 8.20 33.74
N ASP A 129 -48.95 7.51 33.63
CA ASP A 129 -50.13 7.86 32.84
C ASP A 129 -50.12 7.45 31.35
N LYS A 130 -51.24 6.86 30.91
CA LYS A 130 -51.39 6.19 29.60
C LYS A 130 -51.27 7.13 28.38
N ASP A 131 -51.25 8.44 28.60
CA ASP A 131 -51.32 9.46 27.54
C ASP A 131 -50.04 10.30 27.34
N ARG A 132 -48.95 10.03 28.08
CA ARG A 132 -47.65 10.71 27.86
C ARG A 132 -46.53 9.72 27.53
N ASN A 133 -46.12 9.71 26.26
CA ASN A 133 -45.00 8.92 25.73
C ASN A 133 -43.59 9.42 26.14
N VAL A 134 -43.44 10.11 27.28
CA VAL A 134 -42.15 10.66 27.72
C VAL A 134 -41.75 10.08 29.09
N PRO A 135 -40.65 9.30 29.18
CA PRO A 135 -40.19 8.72 30.44
C PRO A 135 -39.74 9.81 31.42
N ILE A 136 -40.22 9.75 32.67
CA ILE A 136 -39.83 10.68 33.73
C ILE A 136 -38.70 10.04 34.55
N LEU A 137 -37.53 10.69 34.57
CA LEU A 137 -36.39 10.27 35.37
C LEU A 137 -36.71 10.41 36.87
N LYS A 138 -36.55 9.32 37.63
CA LYS A 138 -36.84 9.29 39.08
C LYS A 138 -35.56 9.24 39.94
N ALA A 139 -34.50 8.55 39.49
CA ALA A 139 -33.19 8.53 40.17
C ALA A 139 -32.07 8.10 39.21
N PHE A 140 -30.79 8.28 39.61
CA PHE A 140 -29.65 7.66 38.92
C PHE A 140 -28.52 7.32 39.90
N ILE A 141 -27.72 6.29 39.58
CA ILE A 141 -26.49 5.94 40.28
C ILE A 141 -25.32 5.84 39.29
N THR A 142 -24.14 6.28 39.71
CA THR A 142 -22.88 6.03 38.97
C THR A 142 -22.09 4.94 39.69
N VAL A 143 -21.81 3.82 39.02
CA VAL A 143 -21.11 2.66 39.59
C VAL A 143 -19.66 2.63 39.10
N PRO A 144 -18.66 2.92 39.96
CA PRO A 144 -17.25 2.77 39.61
C PRO A 144 -16.82 1.30 39.64
N ILE A 145 -16.22 0.82 38.54
CA ILE A 145 -15.84 -0.61 38.37
C ILE A 145 -14.72 -1.05 39.31
N LEU A 146 -13.85 -0.13 39.76
CA LEU A 146 -12.69 -0.44 40.61
C LEU A 146 -13.08 -1.02 41.98
N SER A 147 -14.28 -0.73 42.49
CA SER A 147 -14.76 -1.18 43.80
C SER A 147 -15.25 -2.64 43.82
N LEU A 148 -15.32 -3.30 42.65
CA LEU A 148 -15.82 -4.67 42.48
C LEU A 148 -14.72 -5.73 42.39
N ILE A 149 -13.44 -5.32 42.51
CA ILE A 149 -12.28 -6.21 42.44
C ILE A 149 -11.93 -6.65 43.88
N PRO A 150 -12.07 -7.94 44.25
CA PRO A 150 -11.67 -8.38 45.58
C PRO A 150 -10.15 -8.15 45.75
N PRO A 151 -9.70 -7.64 46.91
CA PRO A 151 -8.28 -7.36 47.17
C PRO A 151 -7.38 -8.61 47.08
N ASN A 152 -7.97 -9.81 47.16
CA ASN A 152 -7.29 -11.10 47.22
C ASN A 152 -7.29 -11.94 45.92
N SER A 153 -7.64 -11.40 44.74
CA SER A 153 -7.37 -12.14 43.50
C SER A 153 -5.85 -12.32 43.33
N SER A 154 -5.41 -13.57 43.11
CA SER A 154 -4.02 -14.05 43.14
C SER A 154 -3.00 -13.06 42.59
N GLN A 155 -2.37 -12.30 43.48
CA GLN A 155 -1.47 -11.18 43.17
C GLN A 155 -0.12 -11.60 42.56
N GLU A 156 0.05 -12.85 42.14
CA GLU A 156 1.32 -13.41 41.65
C GLU A 156 1.17 -14.18 40.32
N LEU A 157 0.02 -14.07 39.64
CA LEU A 157 -0.21 -14.78 38.40
C LEU A 157 0.34 -14.02 37.18
N LEU A 158 1.26 -14.66 36.44
CA LEU A 158 1.68 -14.24 35.11
C LEU A 158 0.88 -14.99 34.03
N THR A 159 0.13 -14.24 33.23
CA THR A 159 -0.66 -14.77 32.10
C THR A 159 -0.03 -14.39 30.76
N LEU A 160 0.07 -15.37 29.86
CA LEU A 160 0.60 -15.15 28.52
C LEU A 160 -0.42 -15.55 27.45
N CYS A 161 -0.77 -14.61 26.61
CA CYS A 161 -1.67 -14.81 25.49
C CYS A 161 -0.87 -14.94 24.18
N THR A 162 -1.31 -15.83 23.30
CA THR A 162 -0.72 -15.97 21.96
C THR A 162 -1.44 -15.03 21.00
N SER A 163 -0.70 -14.39 20.09
CA SER A 163 -1.34 -13.78 18.92
C SER A 163 -2.19 -14.84 18.20
N PRO A 164 -3.33 -14.48 17.58
CA PRO A 164 -4.14 -15.39 16.79
C PRO A 164 -3.32 -16.28 15.87
N LEU A 165 -3.48 -17.61 16.02
CA LEU A 165 -2.60 -18.62 15.44
C LEU A 165 -3.02 -19.02 14.03
N HIS A 166 -2.21 -18.67 13.04
CA HIS A 166 -2.24 -19.27 11.71
C HIS A 166 -1.20 -20.41 11.64
N ASN A 167 -1.64 -21.68 11.66
CA ASN A 167 -0.80 -22.87 11.46
C ASN A 167 0.54 -22.89 12.25
N GLY A 168 0.48 -22.89 13.59
CA GLY A 168 1.69 -22.90 14.45
C GLY A 168 1.65 -23.90 15.61
N ALA A 169 0.72 -24.86 15.62
CA ALA A 169 0.51 -25.78 16.74
C ALA A 169 1.76 -26.61 17.11
N GLU A 170 2.67 -26.85 16.16
CA GLU A 170 3.90 -27.63 16.34
C GLU A 170 4.93 -26.97 17.27
N TYR A 171 4.95 -25.63 17.36
CA TYR A 171 5.86 -24.90 18.25
C TYR A 171 5.24 -24.57 19.61
N LEU A 172 3.91 -24.74 19.74
CA LEU A 172 3.16 -24.33 20.92
C LEU A 172 3.63 -25.03 22.19
N THR A 173 3.93 -26.33 22.13
CA THR A 173 4.41 -27.09 23.30
C THR A 173 5.72 -26.53 23.84
N GLN A 174 6.69 -26.27 22.95
CA GLN A 174 7.99 -25.73 23.35
C GLN A 174 7.85 -24.32 23.93
N TRP A 175 7.03 -23.49 23.29
CA TRP A 175 6.77 -22.12 23.73
C TRP A 175 6.12 -22.10 25.11
N ILE A 176 5.12 -22.95 25.38
CA ILE A 176 4.46 -23.04 26.69
C ILE A 176 5.42 -23.57 27.77
N GLU A 177 6.13 -24.67 27.51
CA GLU A 177 7.04 -25.26 28.51
C GLU A 177 8.17 -24.30 28.88
N PHE A 178 8.75 -23.59 27.90
CA PHE A 178 9.75 -22.56 28.17
C PHE A 178 9.19 -21.47 29.09
N HIS A 179 8.06 -20.88 28.72
CA HIS A 179 7.47 -19.78 29.50
C HIS A 179 7.03 -20.25 30.90
N ARG A 180 6.61 -21.51 31.04
CA ARG A 180 6.30 -22.11 32.35
C ARG A 180 7.53 -22.19 33.26
N LEU A 181 8.69 -22.55 32.70
CA LEU A 181 9.96 -22.60 33.42
C LEU A 181 10.39 -21.21 33.90
N VAL A 182 10.17 -20.16 33.10
CA VAL A 182 10.51 -18.78 33.49
C VAL A 182 9.40 -18.05 34.26
N GLY A 183 8.41 -18.77 34.79
CA GLY A 183 7.47 -18.25 35.79
C GLY A 183 6.03 -18.02 35.32
N PHE A 184 5.69 -18.23 34.04
CA PHE A 184 4.30 -18.14 33.58
C PHE A 184 3.46 -19.30 34.11
N ARG A 185 2.19 -19.01 34.43
CA ARG A 185 1.29 -19.96 35.10
C ARG A 185 -0.07 -20.11 34.41
N LYS A 186 -0.39 -19.23 33.47
CA LYS A 186 -1.59 -19.31 32.65
C LYS A 186 -1.29 -18.96 31.20
N PHE A 187 -1.81 -19.74 30.27
CA PHE A 187 -1.64 -19.53 28.84
C PHE A 187 -3.00 -19.47 28.15
N VAL A 188 -3.15 -18.53 27.23
CA VAL A 188 -4.37 -18.34 26.46
C VAL A 188 -4.03 -18.41 24.98
N VAL A 189 -4.68 -19.33 24.28
CA VAL A 189 -4.39 -19.63 22.88
C VAL A 189 -5.57 -19.21 22.00
N TYR A 190 -5.34 -18.25 21.12
CA TYR A 190 -6.34 -17.77 20.16
C TYR A 190 -6.27 -18.57 18.87
N ASN A 191 -7.28 -19.40 18.62
CA ASN A 191 -7.33 -20.33 17.51
C ASN A 191 -8.16 -19.80 16.34
N THR A 192 -7.57 -19.68 15.14
CA THR A 192 -8.29 -19.13 13.96
C THR A 192 -8.64 -20.17 12.88
N THR A 193 -8.06 -21.37 12.93
CA THR A 193 -7.98 -22.27 11.76
C THR A 193 -7.82 -23.73 12.19
N ASP A 194 -8.57 -24.23 13.18
CA ASP A 194 -8.48 -25.66 13.54
C ASP A 194 -9.23 -26.56 12.54
N ASN A 195 -8.78 -26.54 11.28
CA ASN A 195 -9.27 -27.41 10.22
C ASN A 195 -8.74 -28.86 10.36
N HIS A 196 -7.82 -29.15 11.30
CA HIS A 196 -7.11 -30.45 11.36
C HIS A 196 -6.92 -31.05 12.77
N GLN A 197 -7.60 -30.55 13.81
CA GLN A 197 -7.56 -31.07 15.21
C GLN A 197 -6.17 -31.12 15.88
N ARG A 198 -5.11 -30.60 15.25
CA ARG A 198 -3.74 -30.66 15.76
C ARG A 198 -3.56 -29.83 17.03
N LEU A 199 -4.16 -28.63 17.05
CA LEU A 199 -4.10 -27.74 18.21
C LEU A 199 -4.79 -28.38 19.41
N SER A 200 -6.00 -28.89 19.20
CA SER A 200 -6.81 -29.56 20.21
C SER A 200 -6.06 -30.75 20.85
N SER A 201 -5.33 -31.55 20.05
CA SER A 201 -4.51 -32.65 20.57
C SER A 201 -3.36 -32.17 21.48
N VAL A 202 -2.62 -31.15 21.06
CA VAL A 202 -1.52 -30.56 21.83
C VAL A 202 -2.02 -29.99 23.15
N VAL A 203 -3.07 -29.17 23.10
CA VAL A 203 -3.66 -28.56 24.30
C VAL A 203 -4.20 -29.61 25.26
N ASN A 204 -4.92 -30.62 24.76
CA ASN A 204 -5.45 -31.71 25.59
C ASN A 204 -4.32 -32.50 26.28
N THR A 205 -3.17 -32.63 25.63
CA THR A 205 -2.00 -33.30 26.22
C THR A 205 -1.38 -32.43 27.33
N ILE A 206 -1.23 -31.13 27.09
CA ILE A 206 -0.70 -30.19 28.08
C ILE A 206 -1.63 -30.09 29.30
N ASN A 207 -2.93 -29.92 29.10
CA ASN A 207 -3.90 -29.79 30.19
C ASN A 207 -4.11 -31.08 30.99
N ARG A 208 -3.88 -32.26 30.38
CA ARG A 208 -3.82 -33.53 31.12
C ARG A 208 -2.62 -33.59 32.07
N LYS A 209 -1.48 -33.03 31.67
CA LYS A 209 -0.26 -32.99 32.48
C LYS A 209 -0.29 -31.87 33.52
N TYR A 210 -0.87 -30.72 33.17
CA TYR A 210 -0.97 -29.53 34.01
C TYR A 210 -2.42 -29.03 33.98
N SER A 211 -3.20 -29.42 34.98
CA SER A 211 -4.62 -29.07 35.07
C SER A 211 -4.83 -27.56 34.96
N ASN A 212 -5.71 -27.14 34.04
CA ASN A 212 -6.12 -25.75 33.80
C ASN A 212 -5.00 -24.77 33.37
N LEU A 213 -3.87 -25.27 32.84
CA LEU A 213 -2.75 -24.43 32.42
C LEU A 213 -3.05 -23.59 31.16
N VAL A 214 -3.78 -24.17 30.20
CA VAL A 214 -4.02 -23.58 28.87
C VAL A 214 -5.51 -23.45 28.58
N ASP A 215 -5.96 -22.24 28.28
CA ASP A 215 -7.31 -21.98 27.75
C ASP A 215 -7.24 -21.73 26.24
N VAL A 216 -8.20 -22.27 25.49
CA VAL A 216 -8.29 -22.06 24.04
C VAL A 216 -9.51 -21.22 23.73
N VAL A 217 -9.29 -20.08 23.10
CA VAL A 217 -10.34 -19.17 22.62
C VAL A 217 -10.48 -19.37 21.12
N GLN A 218 -11.68 -19.75 20.68
CA GLN A 218 -12.00 -19.81 19.26
C GLN A 218 -12.12 -18.39 18.71
N TRP A 219 -11.28 -18.04 17.76
CA TRP A 219 -11.08 -16.67 17.27
C TRP A 219 -11.37 -16.58 15.76
N ASN A 220 -12.61 -16.89 15.38
CA ASN A 220 -13.06 -16.92 13.99
C ASN A 220 -13.81 -15.62 13.63
N PHE A 221 -13.20 -14.75 12.81
CA PHE A 221 -13.92 -13.66 12.14
C PHE A 221 -14.04 -13.97 10.65
N SER A 222 -15.21 -14.44 10.24
CA SER A 222 -15.50 -14.90 8.88
C SER A 222 -15.68 -13.77 7.85
N SER A 223 -15.64 -12.49 8.25
CA SER A 223 -16.00 -11.35 7.40
C SER A 223 -14.85 -10.40 7.02
N LEU A 224 -13.66 -10.53 7.61
CA LEU A 224 -12.53 -9.66 7.30
C LEU A 224 -11.60 -10.36 6.30
N GLY A 225 -11.61 -9.93 5.05
CA GLY A 225 -10.57 -10.31 4.09
C GLY A 225 -9.20 -9.90 4.64
N LEU A 226 -8.43 -10.85 5.16
CA LEU A 226 -7.09 -10.66 5.74
C LEU A 226 -6.02 -10.39 4.65
N THR A 227 -6.37 -9.64 3.60
CA THR A 227 -5.46 -9.30 2.50
C THR A 227 -4.72 -7.99 2.74
N ASP A 228 -5.18 -7.15 3.67
CA ASP A 228 -4.54 -5.88 4.03
C ASP A 228 -3.93 -5.88 5.45
N ILE A 229 -2.81 -5.15 5.59
CA ILE A 229 -2.01 -5.01 6.81
C ILE A 229 -2.82 -4.37 7.94
N LEU A 230 -3.71 -3.43 7.62
CA LEU A 230 -4.55 -2.76 8.61
C LEU A 230 -5.55 -3.72 9.25
N SER A 231 -6.21 -4.55 8.43
CA SER A 231 -7.16 -5.57 8.90
C SER A 231 -6.49 -6.62 9.81
N ALA A 232 -5.27 -7.04 9.46
CA ALA A 232 -4.51 -7.98 10.29
C ALA A 232 -4.10 -7.38 11.65
N ARG A 233 -3.74 -6.08 11.69
CA ARG A 233 -3.44 -5.36 12.94
C ARG A 233 -4.68 -5.18 13.82
N TYR A 234 -5.82 -4.87 13.22
CA TYR A 234 -7.07 -4.78 13.96
C TYR A 234 -7.39 -6.11 14.63
N PHE A 235 -7.35 -7.21 13.87
CA PHE A 235 -7.66 -8.56 14.33
C PHE A 235 -6.82 -9.03 15.52
N GLN A 236 -5.52 -8.72 15.53
CA GLN A 236 -4.63 -9.05 16.64
C GLN A 236 -4.81 -8.13 17.85
N THR A 237 -5.17 -6.86 17.62
CA THR A 237 -5.46 -5.91 18.71
C THR A 237 -6.70 -6.36 19.48
N GLU A 238 -7.77 -6.76 18.79
CA GLU A 238 -8.98 -7.28 19.43
C GLU A 238 -8.72 -8.53 20.28
N ALA A 239 -7.86 -9.44 19.83
CA ALA A 239 -7.48 -10.62 20.61
C ALA A 239 -6.72 -10.25 21.89
N LEU A 240 -5.88 -9.21 21.83
CA LEU A 240 -5.17 -8.68 23.01
C LEU A 240 -6.14 -8.04 24.00
N HIS A 241 -7.16 -7.31 23.52
CA HIS A 241 -8.22 -6.79 24.38
C HIS A 241 -9.08 -7.87 25.00
N ASP A 242 -9.47 -8.90 24.23
CA ASP A 242 -10.21 -10.05 24.76
C ASP A 242 -9.42 -10.73 25.90
N CYS A 243 -8.11 -10.90 25.71
CA CYS A 243 -7.23 -11.48 26.72
C CYS A 243 -7.19 -10.61 27.99
N LEU A 244 -7.05 -9.28 27.81
CA LEU A 244 -7.08 -8.33 28.92
C LEU A 244 -8.41 -8.38 29.68
N ILE A 245 -9.54 -8.47 28.98
CA ILE A 245 -10.88 -8.46 29.57
C ILE A 245 -11.16 -9.76 30.31
N ARG A 246 -10.86 -10.92 29.69
CA ARG A 246 -11.19 -12.24 30.27
C ARG A 246 -10.29 -12.65 31.42
N TYR A 247 -9.01 -12.27 31.36
CA TYR A 247 -7.99 -12.79 32.27
C TYR A 247 -7.28 -11.70 33.08
N GLY A 248 -7.63 -10.43 32.89
CA GLY A 248 -6.99 -9.32 33.58
C GLY A 248 -7.23 -9.30 35.08
N ASP A 249 -8.37 -9.76 35.56
CA ASP A 249 -8.73 -9.76 36.99
C ASP A 249 -7.98 -10.83 37.81
N GLN A 250 -7.62 -11.93 37.16
CA GLN A 250 -6.83 -13.02 37.74
C GLN A 250 -5.32 -12.85 37.58
N SER A 251 -4.85 -11.88 36.80
CA SER A 251 -3.43 -11.72 36.44
C SER A 251 -2.80 -10.48 37.10
N GLU A 252 -1.64 -10.64 37.74
CA GLU A 252 -0.83 -9.49 38.15
C GLU A 252 -0.22 -8.83 36.91
N TRP A 253 0.31 -9.65 36.00
CA TRP A 253 0.87 -9.22 34.73
C TRP A 253 0.37 -10.09 33.58
N LEU A 254 0.23 -9.45 32.43
CA LEU A 254 -0.32 -10.05 31.22
C LEU A 254 0.46 -9.57 29.99
N GLY A 255 0.68 -10.46 29.02
CA GLY A 255 1.30 -10.07 27.76
C GLY A 255 0.81 -10.88 26.56
N MET A 256 1.02 -10.33 25.36
CA MET A 256 0.61 -10.95 24.09
C MET A 256 1.80 -11.09 23.13
N PHE A 257 2.16 -12.33 22.84
CA PHE A 257 3.36 -12.65 22.09
C PHE A 257 3.07 -13.64 20.96
N TYR A 258 3.90 -13.61 19.93
CA TYR A 258 3.88 -14.63 18.89
C TYR A 258 4.65 -15.89 19.35
N LEU A 259 4.45 -17.03 18.69
CA LEU A 259 5.13 -18.28 19.04
C LEU A 259 6.65 -18.26 18.77
N ASP A 260 7.13 -17.27 18.02
CA ASP A 260 8.55 -16.99 17.79
C ASP A 260 9.13 -15.94 18.75
N GLU A 261 8.35 -15.49 19.74
CA GLU A 261 8.75 -14.48 20.72
C GLU A 261 8.87 -15.09 22.13
N TYR A 262 10.06 -14.95 22.73
CA TYR A 262 10.39 -15.55 24.03
C TYR A 262 10.88 -14.50 25.01
N ILE A 263 10.27 -14.43 26.19
CA ILE A 263 10.71 -13.54 27.27
C ILE A 263 11.75 -14.27 28.12
N VAL A 264 12.98 -13.77 28.10
CA VAL A 264 14.13 -14.41 28.73
C VAL A 264 14.57 -13.55 29.93
N PRO A 265 14.40 -14.03 31.18
CA PRO A 265 15.08 -13.41 32.32
C PRO A 265 16.58 -13.67 32.18
N LEU A 266 17.38 -12.70 32.60
CA LEU A 266 18.83 -12.77 32.57
C LEU A 266 19.37 -12.69 34.00
N ASP A 267 20.60 -13.16 34.18
CA ASP A 267 21.26 -13.19 35.48
C ASP A 267 21.16 -11.81 36.18
N PRO A 268 20.83 -11.78 37.49
CA PRO A 268 20.74 -12.93 38.41
C PRO A 268 19.34 -13.60 38.47
N TYR A 269 18.38 -13.20 37.64
CA TYR A 269 16.99 -13.65 37.76
C TYR A 269 16.74 -14.97 37.04
N GLN A 270 16.12 -15.92 37.73
CA GLN A 270 15.73 -17.21 37.13
C GLN A 270 14.33 -17.15 36.49
N THR A 271 13.43 -16.33 37.03
CA THR A 271 12.08 -16.15 36.48
C THR A 271 11.78 -14.69 36.17
N VAL A 272 10.83 -14.50 35.25
CA VAL A 272 10.29 -13.18 34.93
C VAL A 272 9.57 -12.58 36.14
N LEU A 273 8.91 -13.41 36.95
CA LEU A 273 8.18 -12.96 38.13
C LEU A 273 9.13 -12.37 39.18
N ASP A 274 10.26 -13.03 39.45
CA ASP A 274 11.26 -12.53 40.42
C ASP A 274 11.77 -11.15 39.99
N TYR A 275 12.12 -11.00 38.70
CA TYR A 275 12.53 -9.71 38.15
C TYR A 275 11.45 -8.64 38.33
N LEU A 276 10.19 -8.97 38.01
CA LEU A 276 9.08 -8.04 38.13
C LEU A 276 8.80 -7.66 39.58
N HIS A 277 8.92 -8.60 40.51
CA HIS A 277 8.67 -8.37 41.92
C HIS A 277 9.73 -7.47 42.54
N ASP A 278 11.00 -7.77 42.31
CA ASP A 278 12.12 -7.01 42.89
C ASP A 278 12.16 -5.56 42.38
N ASN A 279 11.76 -5.34 41.13
CA ASN A 279 11.91 -4.03 40.49
C ASN A 279 10.60 -3.21 40.48
N PHE A 280 9.43 -3.85 40.41
CA PHE A 280 8.17 -3.18 40.13
C PHE A 280 7.00 -3.52 41.05
N ARG A 281 7.13 -4.48 42.01
CA ARG A 281 6.00 -4.88 42.90
C ARG A 281 5.29 -3.71 43.56
N ARG A 282 6.07 -2.78 44.13
CA ARG A 282 5.56 -1.61 44.87
C ARG A 282 5.32 -0.36 44.00
N ARG A 283 5.59 -0.43 42.70
CA ARG A 283 5.43 0.71 41.79
C ARG A 283 4.05 0.72 41.16
N ILE A 284 3.45 1.90 40.99
CA ILE A 284 2.16 2.06 40.33
C ILE A 284 2.42 2.37 38.84
N ILE A 285 2.50 1.31 38.03
CA ILE A 285 2.82 1.40 36.59
C ILE A 285 1.86 0.57 35.75
N GLY A 286 1.57 1.05 34.55
CA GLY A 286 0.69 0.41 33.59
C GLY A 286 1.38 -0.73 32.83
N SER A 287 2.62 -0.53 32.41
CA SER A 287 3.34 -1.54 31.63
C SER A 287 4.85 -1.36 31.65
N ILE A 288 5.57 -2.41 31.23
CA ILE A 288 6.99 -2.35 30.92
C ILE A 288 7.24 -2.69 29.45
N ASN A 289 8.12 -1.93 28.79
CA ASN A 289 8.50 -2.14 27.39
C ASN A 289 9.73 -3.04 27.28
N LEU A 290 9.58 -4.23 26.71
CA LEU A 290 10.68 -5.19 26.60
C LEU A 290 11.68 -4.82 25.50
N TRP A 291 12.95 -5.07 25.77
CA TRP A 291 14.03 -4.88 24.80
C TRP A 291 14.11 -6.07 23.86
N SER A 292 13.98 -5.82 22.55
CA SER A 292 14.01 -6.88 21.55
C SER A 292 15.43 -7.19 21.06
N GLN A 293 15.72 -8.48 20.90
CA GLN A 293 16.92 -9.00 20.24
C GLN A 293 16.54 -10.10 19.26
N PHE A 294 17.17 -10.12 18.08
CA PHE A 294 16.73 -10.96 16.97
C PHE A 294 17.73 -12.07 16.67
N PHE A 295 17.19 -13.26 16.45
CA PHE A 295 17.89 -14.49 16.13
C PHE A 295 17.42 -14.98 14.75
N CYS A 296 18.34 -15.46 13.91
CA CYS A 296 18.04 -15.97 12.56
C CYS A 296 18.67 -17.36 12.31
N THR A 297 18.09 -18.15 11.42
CA THR A 297 18.63 -19.47 11.05
C THR A 297 20.04 -19.37 10.42
N LYS A 298 20.87 -20.40 10.63
CA LYS A 298 22.19 -20.50 9.97
C LYS A 298 22.03 -20.54 8.45
N GLU A 299 22.99 -19.98 7.72
CA GLU A 299 23.00 -20.09 6.25
C GLU A 299 23.09 -21.53 5.74
N ALA A 300 23.77 -22.41 6.48
CA ALA A 300 23.89 -23.83 6.16
C ALA A 300 22.55 -24.58 6.25
N ASP A 301 21.69 -24.22 7.22
CA ASP A 301 20.36 -24.83 7.41
C ASP A 301 19.32 -24.33 6.39
N ARG A 302 19.69 -23.44 5.44
CA ARG A 302 18.83 -23.00 4.34
C ARG A 302 18.79 -23.99 3.17
N TYR A 303 19.79 -24.87 3.06
CA TYR A 303 19.97 -25.75 1.89
C TYR A 303 19.60 -27.21 2.17
N THR A 304 19.57 -27.62 3.42
CA THR A 304 18.94 -28.88 3.83
C THR A 304 17.45 -28.62 4.02
N ARG A 305 16.60 -29.37 3.31
CA ARG A 305 15.16 -29.49 3.60
C ARG A 305 14.98 -30.18 4.96
N GLU A 306 15.35 -29.51 6.04
CA GLU A 306 15.09 -29.93 7.41
C GLU A 306 14.16 -28.94 8.13
N GLU A 307 13.22 -28.32 7.41
CA GLU A 307 12.00 -27.74 8.04
C GLU A 307 11.18 -28.82 8.80
N ASN A 308 11.47 -30.11 8.57
CA ASN A 308 10.78 -31.25 9.19
C ASN A 308 11.51 -31.88 10.38
N ASP A 309 12.67 -31.39 10.83
CA ASP A 309 13.27 -31.91 12.07
C ASP A 309 12.55 -31.32 13.28
N THR A 310 11.39 -31.88 13.62
CA THR A 310 10.60 -31.51 14.81
C THR A 310 11.30 -31.87 16.12
N ASN A 311 12.38 -32.65 16.10
CA ASN A 311 13.08 -33.09 17.31
C ASN A 311 14.05 -32.04 17.88
N ARG A 312 14.42 -31.00 17.11
CA ARG A 312 15.31 -29.94 17.58
C ARG A 312 14.54 -28.73 18.13
N LEU A 313 14.98 -28.17 19.26
CA LEU A 313 14.31 -27.02 19.88
C LEU A 313 14.41 -25.77 19.00
N VAL A 314 13.39 -24.91 19.01
CA VAL A 314 13.40 -23.63 18.28
C VAL A 314 14.62 -22.80 18.65
N ILE A 315 14.97 -22.71 19.93
CA ILE A 315 16.14 -21.95 20.41
C ILE A 315 17.48 -22.45 19.82
N ASP A 316 17.59 -23.74 19.52
CA ASP A 316 18.84 -24.34 18.99
C ASP A 316 19.03 -24.11 17.48
N ARG A 317 17.97 -23.67 16.78
CA ARG A 317 17.96 -23.50 15.32
C ARG A 317 18.47 -22.13 14.85
N PHE A 318 18.55 -21.14 15.74
CA PHE A 318 18.80 -19.75 15.33
C PHE A 318 20.06 -19.18 16.01
N ILE A 319 20.94 -18.56 15.22
CA ILE A 319 22.09 -17.79 15.72
C ILE A 319 21.64 -16.34 15.99
N LEU A 320 22.26 -15.72 17.00
CA LEU A 320 22.22 -14.28 17.23
C LEU A 320 22.51 -13.46 15.95
N ARG A 321 21.56 -12.63 15.53
CA ARG A 321 21.67 -11.80 14.32
C ARG A 321 22.13 -10.38 14.63
N THR A 322 21.65 -9.80 15.72
CA THR A 322 21.94 -8.42 16.12
C THR A 322 22.57 -8.41 17.51
N ARG A 323 23.79 -7.89 17.61
CA ARG A 323 24.44 -7.68 18.92
C ARG A 323 23.71 -6.60 19.71
N ASP A 324 23.18 -5.59 19.02
CA ASP A 324 22.45 -4.50 19.64
C ASP A 324 20.99 -4.88 19.94
N ARG A 325 20.52 -4.46 21.11
CA ARG A 325 19.12 -4.55 21.53
C ARG A 325 18.40 -3.27 21.12
N TYR A 326 17.20 -3.39 20.53
CA TYR A 326 16.52 -2.26 19.93
C TYR A 326 15.03 -2.18 20.25
N LYS A 327 14.50 -0.95 20.20
CA LYS A 327 13.07 -0.61 20.39
C LYS A 327 12.54 0.20 19.21
N LYS A 328 12.53 -0.36 18.00
CA LYS A 328 12.02 0.37 16.83
C LYS A 328 11.09 -0.48 15.98
N GLY A 329 9.80 -0.18 16.07
CA GLY A 329 8.75 -0.66 15.18
C GLY A 329 8.16 -2.05 15.47
N ARG A 330 8.57 -2.72 16.55
CA ARG A 330 8.05 -4.03 17.02
C ARG A 330 8.11 -4.18 18.55
N GLU A 331 7.76 -3.12 19.26
CA GLU A 331 7.80 -3.15 20.72
C GLU A 331 6.75 -4.14 21.27
N LYS A 332 7.03 -4.69 22.45
CA LYS A 332 6.16 -5.62 23.15
C LYS A 332 6.23 -5.32 24.63
N TYR A 333 5.11 -5.51 25.30
CA TYR A 333 4.94 -5.06 26.67
C TYR A 333 4.38 -6.18 27.53
N LEU A 334 4.79 -6.17 28.79
CA LEU A 334 4.03 -6.79 29.87
C LEU A 334 3.20 -5.69 30.52
N TYR A 335 1.91 -5.94 30.62
CA TYR A 335 0.90 -5.00 31.13
C TYR A 335 0.45 -5.42 32.52
N ARG A 336 0.17 -4.46 33.39
CA ARG A 336 -0.60 -4.65 34.62
C ARG A 336 -2.06 -4.36 34.34
N PRO A 337 -2.93 -5.38 34.21
CA PRO A 337 -4.31 -5.18 33.75
C PRO A 337 -5.10 -4.15 34.56
N ARG A 338 -4.86 -4.07 35.88
CA ARG A 338 -5.50 -3.09 36.77
C ARG A 338 -5.28 -1.64 36.34
N PHE A 339 -4.14 -1.34 35.71
CA PHE A 339 -3.68 0.01 35.37
C PHE A 339 -3.72 0.34 33.88
N VAL A 340 -4.27 -0.56 33.06
CA VAL A 340 -4.33 -0.39 31.60
C VAL A 340 -5.77 -0.56 31.11
N GLN A 341 -6.15 0.23 30.11
CA GLN A 341 -7.51 0.27 29.56
C GLN A 341 -7.54 -0.07 28.09
N TYR A 342 -6.62 0.49 27.30
CA TYR A 342 -6.60 0.30 25.85
C TYR A 342 -5.20 0.00 25.35
N LEU A 343 -5.08 -1.08 24.58
CA LEU A 343 -3.86 -1.65 24.07
C LEU A 343 -3.81 -1.61 22.54
N SER A 344 -2.61 -1.54 22.01
CA SER A 344 -2.26 -1.92 20.65
C SER A 344 -1.14 -2.95 20.72
N ILE A 345 -1.00 -3.77 19.67
CA ILE A 345 -0.01 -4.84 19.57
C ILE A 345 1.41 -4.40 19.94
N HIS A 346 1.73 -3.12 19.68
CA HIS A 346 3.04 -2.55 19.97
C HIS A 346 3.06 -1.45 21.00
N HIS A 347 1.92 -1.05 21.60
CA HIS A 347 1.90 0.06 22.54
C HIS A 347 0.74 -0.07 23.52
N GLN A 348 0.95 0.30 24.79
CA GLN A 348 -0.17 0.76 25.62
C GLN A 348 -0.64 2.12 25.08
N ILE A 349 -1.94 2.25 24.79
CA ILE A 349 -2.52 3.51 24.30
C ILE A 349 -3.12 4.30 25.47
N VAL A 350 -3.90 3.63 26.33
CA VAL A 350 -4.54 4.26 27.51
C VAL A 350 -4.23 3.44 28.77
N GLY A 351 -3.62 4.08 29.77
CA GLY A 351 -3.27 3.49 31.06
C GLY A 351 -2.25 4.35 31.82
N LEU A 352 -1.77 3.86 32.96
CA LEU A 352 -0.76 4.55 33.78
C LEU A 352 0.65 4.54 33.14
N SER A 353 1.64 5.08 33.83
CA SER A 353 3.01 5.23 33.32
C SER A 353 3.60 3.93 32.78
N LYS A 354 4.45 4.07 31.76
CA LYS A 354 5.23 2.98 31.18
C LYS A 354 6.65 3.08 31.69
N GLU A 355 7.23 1.96 32.09
CA GLU A 355 8.63 1.92 32.50
C GLU A 355 9.48 1.10 31.54
N GLU A 356 10.77 1.40 31.55
CA GLU A 356 11.77 0.67 30.78
C GLU A 356 12.54 -0.25 31.72
N PRO A 357 12.47 -1.57 31.51
CA PRO A 357 13.25 -2.52 32.29
C PRO A 357 14.73 -2.46 31.90
N SER A 358 15.57 -2.97 32.78
CA SER A 358 17.01 -3.08 32.52
C SER A 358 17.27 -3.98 31.32
N GLN A 359 18.09 -3.50 30.38
CA GLN A 359 18.57 -4.33 29.28
C GLN A 359 19.39 -5.53 29.77
N ASN A 360 19.94 -5.51 30.97
CA ASN A 360 20.81 -6.60 31.44
C ASN A 360 20.04 -7.71 32.17
N HIS A 361 18.77 -7.50 32.51
CA HIS A 361 18.02 -8.42 33.39
C HIS A 361 16.81 -9.09 32.73
N ILE A 362 16.29 -8.53 31.63
CA ILE A 362 15.20 -9.14 30.87
C ILE A 362 15.32 -8.81 29.38
N LEU A 363 14.96 -9.77 28.54
CA LEU A 363 15.06 -9.65 27.09
C LEU A 363 13.82 -10.28 26.42
N LEU A 364 13.43 -9.71 25.28
CA LEU A 364 12.56 -10.36 24.33
C LEU A 364 13.36 -10.88 23.13
N ALA A 365 13.47 -12.21 23.02
CA ALA A 365 14.11 -12.86 21.89
C ALA A 365 13.08 -13.10 20.76
N HIS A 366 13.36 -12.60 19.56
CA HIS A 366 12.58 -12.85 18.36
C HIS A 366 13.31 -13.82 17.43
N TYR A 367 12.70 -14.97 17.14
CA TYR A 367 13.24 -16.00 16.26
C TYR A 367 12.64 -15.91 14.85
N ALA A 368 13.28 -15.16 13.95
CA ALA A 368 12.73 -14.91 12.61
C ALA A 368 13.51 -15.65 11.51
N SER A 369 12.81 -16.38 10.64
CA SER A 369 13.38 -16.86 9.37
C SER A 369 13.59 -15.68 8.41
N MET A 370 14.77 -15.60 7.77
CA MET A 370 15.03 -14.53 6.80
C MET A 370 14.30 -14.79 5.48
N ASN A 371 13.13 -14.18 5.31
CA ASN A 371 12.43 -14.17 4.01
C ASN A 371 13.11 -13.22 3.00
N ARG A 372 14.05 -13.74 2.21
CA ARG A 372 14.72 -13.02 1.10
C ARG A 372 13.70 -12.52 0.05
N LEU A 373 12.60 -13.23 -0.14
CA LEU A 373 11.52 -12.90 -1.08
C LEU A 373 10.84 -11.54 -0.82
N ARG A 374 10.76 -11.10 0.45
CA ARG A 374 10.08 -9.84 0.79
C ARG A 374 10.88 -8.59 0.39
N ASN A 375 12.21 -8.68 0.38
CA ASN A 375 13.07 -7.58 -0.09
C ASN A 375 13.11 -7.51 -1.62
N MET A 376 13.11 -8.67 -2.31
CA MET A 376 13.06 -8.71 -3.76
C MET A 376 11.77 -8.10 -4.32
N GLY A 377 10.61 -8.39 -3.70
CA GLY A 377 9.34 -7.79 -4.09
C GLY A 377 9.23 -6.27 -3.84
N ARG A 378 10.03 -5.69 -2.93
CA ARG A 378 10.10 -4.23 -2.75
C ARG A 378 10.93 -3.56 -3.83
N ILE A 379 12.08 -4.16 -4.16
CA ILE A 379 12.95 -3.67 -5.24
C ILE A 379 12.21 -3.77 -6.58
N LEU A 380 11.56 -4.91 -6.86
CA LEU A 380 10.75 -5.09 -8.07
C LEU A 380 9.63 -4.06 -8.14
N ARG A 381 8.87 -3.82 -7.07
CA ARG A 381 7.80 -2.78 -7.08
C ARG A 381 8.34 -1.37 -7.29
N PHE A 382 9.49 -1.04 -6.73
CA PHE A 382 10.14 0.24 -6.98
C PHE A 382 10.57 0.36 -8.46
N LEU A 383 11.24 -0.67 -8.99
CA LEU A 383 11.66 -0.71 -10.39
C LEU A 383 10.46 -0.62 -11.36
N PHE A 384 9.40 -1.41 -11.14
CA PHE A 384 8.17 -1.34 -11.93
C PHE A 384 7.50 0.03 -11.82
N GLY A 385 7.41 0.61 -10.62
CA GLY A 385 6.85 1.95 -10.43
C GLY A 385 7.64 3.03 -11.18
N THR A 386 8.98 3.00 -11.10
CA THR A 386 9.84 3.93 -11.85
C THR A 386 9.71 3.76 -13.36
N LEU A 387 9.64 2.52 -13.85
CA LEU A 387 9.48 2.23 -15.26
C LEU A 387 8.12 2.72 -15.78
N SER A 388 7.03 2.48 -15.03
CA SER A 388 5.70 2.98 -15.39
C SER A 388 5.65 4.50 -15.44
N PHE A 389 6.33 5.19 -14.51
CA PHE A 389 6.43 6.64 -14.52
C PHE A 389 7.19 7.16 -15.76
N ILE A 390 8.32 6.54 -16.11
CA ILE A 390 9.09 6.89 -17.31
C ILE A 390 8.25 6.68 -18.59
N ILE A 391 7.54 5.54 -18.69
CA ILE A 391 6.66 5.24 -19.83
C ILE A 391 5.56 6.31 -19.94
N ALA A 392 4.97 6.73 -18.83
CA ALA A 392 3.95 7.79 -18.82
C ALA A 392 4.51 9.14 -19.31
N LEU A 393 5.71 9.53 -18.87
CA LEU A 393 6.37 10.74 -19.35
C LEU A 393 6.68 10.68 -20.85
N ILE A 394 7.16 9.53 -21.34
CA ILE A 394 7.40 9.33 -22.78
C ILE A 394 6.08 9.47 -23.55
N ALA A 395 4.99 8.85 -23.07
CA ALA A 395 3.68 8.93 -23.70
C ALA A 395 3.14 10.38 -23.75
N ILE A 396 3.31 11.15 -22.67
CA ILE A 396 2.95 12.57 -22.62
C ILE A 396 3.78 13.38 -23.64
N GLY A 397 5.10 13.16 -23.67
CA GLY A 397 5.98 13.83 -24.63
C GLY A 397 5.60 13.52 -26.09
N LEU A 398 5.31 12.27 -26.40
CA LEU A 398 4.82 11.87 -27.72
C LEU A 398 3.45 12.47 -28.04
N GLY A 399 2.55 12.54 -27.06
CA GLY A 399 1.26 13.21 -27.20
C GLY A 399 1.43 14.68 -27.59
N TYR A 400 2.37 15.38 -26.95
CA TYR A 400 2.68 16.77 -27.26
C TYR A 400 3.27 16.94 -28.67
N LEU A 401 4.25 16.11 -29.05
CA LEU A 401 4.82 16.10 -30.41
C LEU A 401 3.79 15.73 -31.49
N LYS A 402 2.78 14.93 -31.15
CA LYS A 402 1.70 14.57 -32.09
C LYS A 402 0.74 15.74 -32.31
N LEU A 403 0.45 16.53 -31.28
CA LEU A 403 -0.54 17.61 -31.32
C LEU A 403 0.00 18.92 -31.92
N ASP A 404 1.29 19.20 -31.77
CA ASP A 404 1.89 20.46 -32.25
C ASP A 404 2.99 20.23 -33.30
N ASN A 405 2.67 20.62 -34.55
CA ASN A 405 3.58 20.49 -35.68
C ASN A 405 4.86 21.33 -35.53
N VAL A 406 4.80 22.51 -34.90
CA VAL A 406 5.97 23.38 -34.73
C VAL A 406 6.96 22.75 -33.76
N TYR A 407 6.49 22.22 -32.63
CA TYR A 407 7.37 21.52 -31.69
C TYR A 407 7.92 20.22 -32.29
N ARG A 408 7.10 19.47 -33.05
CA ARG A 408 7.58 18.28 -33.77
C ARG A 408 8.70 18.61 -34.74
N GLN A 409 8.54 19.66 -35.55
CA GLN A 409 9.55 20.11 -36.51
C GLN A 409 10.84 20.59 -35.82
N LYS A 410 10.73 21.33 -34.71
CA LYS A 410 11.89 21.75 -33.89
C LYS A 410 12.62 20.56 -33.28
N PHE A 411 11.87 19.62 -32.71
CA PHE A 411 12.42 18.39 -32.14
C PHE A 411 13.15 17.58 -33.20
N PHE A 412 12.52 17.36 -34.36
CA PHE A 412 13.11 16.62 -35.46
C PHE A 412 14.37 17.30 -36.00
N ALA A 413 14.38 18.63 -36.15
CA ALA A 413 15.58 19.36 -36.56
C ALA A 413 16.77 19.11 -35.61
N SER A 414 16.53 19.14 -34.30
CA SER A 414 17.56 18.83 -33.29
C SER A 414 17.99 17.36 -33.32
N PHE A 415 17.03 16.45 -33.46
CA PHE A 415 17.25 15.01 -33.52
C PHE A 415 18.08 14.62 -34.77
N LEU A 416 17.70 15.14 -35.95
CA LEU A 416 18.40 14.92 -37.20
C LEU A 416 19.83 15.46 -37.16
N ASN A 417 20.05 16.62 -36.55
CA ASN A 417 21.39 17.17 -36.37
C ASN A 417 22.29 16.28 -35.52
N LYS A 418 21.76 15.64 -34.47
CA LYS A 418 22.52 14.66 -33.67
C LYS A 418 22.85 13.38 -34.42
N LEU A 419 22.00 12.95 -35.35
CA LEU A 419 22.25 11.77 -36.19
C LEU A 419 23.18 12.08 -37.37
N SER A 420 23.26 13.34 -37.76
CA SER A 420 24.08 13.84 -38.87
C SER A 420 25.53 14.10 -38.42
N ASP A 421 26.23 13.05 -38.02
CA ASP A 421 27.64 13.12 -37.61
C ASP A 421 28.59 12.83 -38.80
N PRO A 422 29.34 13.83 -39.30
CA PRO A 422 30.30 13.64 -40.38
C PRO A 422 31.50 12.76 -39.97
N ASN A 423 31.72 12.52 -38.67
CA ASN A 423 32.78 11.61 -38.20
C ASN A 423 32.37 10.14 -38.29
N ASN A 424 31.09 9.84 -38.53
CA ASN A 424 30.64 8.48 -38.73
C ASN A 424 31.10 7.96 -40.10
N SER A 425 32.22 7.23 -40.10
CA SER A 425 32.88 6.72 -41.30
C SER A 425 31.98 5.82 -42.14
N ALA A 426 31.07 5.05 -41.53
CA ALA A 426 30.15 4.17 -42.26
C ALA A 426 29.10 4.97 -43.04
N ILE A 427 28.46 5.97 -42.39
CA ILE A 427 27.51 6.88 -43.05
C ILE A 427 28.21 7.66 -44.17
N MET A 428 29.38 8.22 -43.88
CA MET A 428 30.12 9.02 -44.86
C MET A 428 30.67 8.19 -46.01
N ASN A 429 31.08 6.93 -45.78
CA ASN A 429 31.49 6.04 -46.86
C ASN A 429 30.34 5.77 -47.83
N LEU A 430 29.14 5.47 -47.31
CA LEU A 430 27.97 5.25 -48.15
C LEU A 430 27.57 6.52 -48.93
N ARG A 431 27.50 7.68 -48.26
CA ARG A 431 27.12 8.96 -48.89
C ARG A 431 28.18 9.44 -49.88
N CYS A 432 29.44 9.57 -49.46
CA CYS A 432 30.48 10.13 -50.31
C CYS A 432 30.96 9.14 -51.36
N ASN A 433 31.41 7.95 -50.95
CA ASN A 433 32.09 7.06 -51.87
C ASN A 433 31.06 6.31 -52.71
N GLU A 434 30.10 5.64 -52.09
CA GLU A 434 29.19 4.74 -52.82
C GLU A 434 28.07 5.45 -53.59
N LEU A 435 27.65 6.64 -53.14
CA LEU A 435 26.59 7.42 -53.78
C LEU A 435 27.15 8.58 -54.60
N LEU A 436 27.76 9.60 -53.98
CA LEU A 436 28.00 10.88 -54.64
C LEU A 436 29.23 10.90 -55.56
N LYS A 437 30.38 10.34 -55.13
CA LYS A 437 31.62 10.33 -55.92
C LYS A 437 31.49 9.50 -57.21
N HIS A 438 30.82 8.36 -57.16
CA HIS A 438 30.61 7.50 -58.33
C HIS A 438 29.51 7.99 -59.30
N SER A 439 28.73 9.00 -58.91
CA SER A 439 27.54 9.42 -59.67
C SER A 439 27.73 10.64 -60.57
N ASN A 440 28.97 11.15 -60.70
CA ASN A 440 29.33 12.26 -61.59
C ASN A 440 28.50 13.54 -61.34
N VAL A 441 28.36 13.94 -60.07
CA VAL A 441 27.70 15.19 -59.67
C VAL A 441 28.43 16.39 -60.30
N LYS A 442 27.72 17.20 -61.08
CA LYS A 442 28.27 18.34 -61.83
C LYS A 442 27.21 19.37 -62.22
N GLY A 443 27.65 20.55 -62.65
CA GLY A 443 26.82 21.61 -63.21
C GLY A 443 26.01 22.35 -62.15
N HIS A 444 24.79 22.74 -62.49
CA HIS A 444 23.82 23.27 -61.52
C HIS A 444 23.21 22.08 -60.77
N VAL A 445 23.45 22.02 -59.46
CA VAL A 445 23.02 20.93 -58.58
C VAL A 445 21.82 21.39 -57.75
N LEU A 446 20.79 20.55 -57.68
CA LEU A 446 19.67 20.73 -56.75
C LEU A 446 19.58 19.53 -55.80
N GLU A 447 19.50 19.77 -54.51
CA GLU A 447 19.30 18.73 -53.50
C GLU A 447 17.91 18.85 -52.86
N ILE A 448 17.12 17.80 -53.02
CA ILE A 448 15.81 17.64 -52.38
C ILE A 448 16.04 17.08 -50.98
N GLY A 449 15.52 17.77 -49.95
CA GLY A 449 15.74 17.41 -48.56
C GLY A 449 17.20 17.60 -48.13
N ALA A 450 17.73 18.81 -48.35
CA ALA A 450 19.12 19.14 -48.04
C ALA A 450 19.47 18.98 -46.55
N GLY A 451 18.45 18.98 -45.68
CA GLY A 451 18.60 18.69 -44.25
C GLY A 451 19.63 19.60 -43.58
N THR A 452 20.46 19.02 -42.73
CA THR A 452 21.53 19.70 -42.00
C THR A 452 22.78 19.97 -42.84
N GLY A 453 22.80 19.59 -44.13
CA GLY A 453 23.96 19.76 -45.00
C GLY A 453 24.98 18.62 -44.93
N ILE A 454 24.61 17.44 -44.40
CA ILE A 454 25.51 16.29 -44.20
C ILE A 454 26.19 15.76 -45.48
N ASN A 455 25.71 16.12 -46.67
CA ASN A 455 26.34 15.77 -47.95
C ASN A 455 27.52 16.68 -48.32
N PHE A 456 27.67 17.86 -47.70
CA PHE A 456 28.74 18.82 -48.03
C PHE A 456 30.18 18.30 -47.88
N PRO A 457 30.53 17.41 -46.94
CA PRO A 457 31.88 16.84 -46.90
C PRO A 457 32.25 16.08 -48.18
N CYS A 458 31.24 15.63 -48.95
CA CYS A 458 31.41 14.95 -50.23
C CYS A 458 31.39 15.91 -51.44
N LEU A 459 30.84 17.12 -51.26
CA LEU A 459 30.52 18.04 -52.36
C LEU A 459 31.43 19.27 -52.39
N TYR A 460 31.92 19.74 -51.23
CA TYR A 460 32.60 21.04 -51.10
C TYR A 460 33.80 21.20 -52.06
N ASN A 461 34.59 20.15 -52.26
CA ASN A 461 35.78 20.19 -53.12
C ASN A 461 35.51 19.75 -54.58
N ASN A 462 34.26 19.51 -54.96
CA ASN A 462 33.92 19.08 -56.32
C ASN A 462 33.82 20.30 -57.26
N THR A 463 34.94 20.61 -57.91
CA THR A 463 35.08 21.75 -58.85
C THR A 463 34.17 21.70 -60.08
N ARG A 464 33.49 20.56 -60.33
CA ARG A 464 32.51 20.45 -61.42
C ARG A 464 31.14 21.04 -61.07
N ILE A 465 30.89 21.36 -59.80
CA ILE A 465 29.65 22.01 -59.35
C ILE A 465 29.76 23.52 -59.61
N LYS A 466 28.79 24.07 -60.35
CA LYS A 466 28.70 25.50 -60.67
C LYS A 466 27.85 26.27 -59.67
N SER A 467 26.78 25.65 -59.18
CA SER A 467 25.91 26.20 -58.14
C SER A 467 25.15 25.07 -57.44
N TYR A 468 24.70 25.33 -56.21
CA TYR A 468 23.92 24.41 -55.41
C TYR A 468 22.62 25.08 -54.92
N ILE A 469 21.49 24.41 -55.10
CA ILE A 469 20.19 24.79 -54.54
C ILE A 469 19.69 23.66 -53.64
N GLY A 470 19.46 23.91 -52.35
CA GLY A 470 18.80 22.95 -51.47
C GLY A 470 17.32 23.28 -51.32
N ILE A 471 16.47 22.26 -51.23
CA ILE A 471 15.05 22.37 -50.87
C ILE A 471 14.85 21.77 -49.47
N GLU A 472 14.40 22.55 -48.51
CA GLU A 472 14.14 22.11 -47.13
C GLU A 472 12.94 22.87 -46.54
N PRO A 473 11.75 22.24 -46.43
CA PRO A 473 10.54 22.90 -45.95
C PRO A 473 10.54 23.14 -44.43
N ASN A 474 11.35 22.43 -43.65
CA ASN A 474 11.43 22.64 -42.21
C ASN A 474 12.41 23.77 -41.88
N ILE A 475 11.88 24.98 -41.66
CA ILE A 475 12.66 26.18 -41.34
C ILE A 475 13.57 26.02 -40.11
N HIS A 476 13.23 25.13 -39.17
CA HIS A 476 14.04 24.89 -37.98
C HIS A 476 15.34 24.11 -38.27
N ILE A 477 15.46 23.50 -39.45
CA ILE A 477 16.69 22.84 -39.92
C ILE A 477 17.69 23.86 -40.50
N HIS A 478 17.22 24.98 -41.05
CA HIS A 478 18.05 25.95 -41.79
C HIS A 478 19.25 26.48 -40.98
N PRO A 479 19.13 26.82 -39.68
CA PRO A 479 20.28 27.23 -38.88
C PRO A 479 21.36 26.14 -38.79
N TYR A 480 20.96 24.86 -38.65
CA TYR A 480 21.90 23.74 -38.63
C TYR A 480 22.60 23.59 -39.98
N PHE A 481 21.85 23.70 -41.08
CA PHE A 481 22.42 23.69 -42.44
C PHE A 481 23.50 24.75 -42.61
N TYR A 482 23.17 26.02 -42.35
CA TYR A 482 24.12 27.13 -42.55
C TYR A 482 25.33 27.03 -41.61
N ASN A 483 25.14 26.62 -40.35
CA ASN A 483 26.24 26.44 -39.41
C ASN A 483 27.16 25.27 -39.78
N PHE A 484 26.60 24.21 -40.36
CA PHE A 484 27.38 23.06 -40.82
C PHE A 484 28.22 23.42 -42.05
N ILE A 485 27.62 24.05 -43.06
CA ILE A 485 28.34 24.35 -44.31
C ILE A 485 29.41 25.44 -44.15
N LYS A 486 29.28 26.34 -43.17
CA LYS A 486 30.30 27.36 -42.84
C LYS A 486 31.66 26.78 -42.47
N GLN A 487 31.71 25.50 -42.10
CA GLN A 487 32.94 24.79 -41.75
C GLN A 487 33.73 24.37 -42.99
N TRP A 488 33.16 24.52 -44.19
CA TRP A 488 33.73 24.09 -45.45
C TRP A 488 34.00 25.28 -46.37
N ASP A 489 35.15 25.29 -47.02
CA ASP A 489 35.49 26.29 -48.03
C ASP A 489 34.83 25.92 -49.37
N ILE A 490 33.62 26.42 -49.58
CA ILE A 490 32.75 26.05 -50.71
C ILE A 490 32.99 27.02 -51.88
N PRO A 491 33.52 26.57 -53.04
CA PRO A 491 33.93 27.44 -54.13
C PRO A 491 32.79 27.86 -55.07
N TYR A 492 31.54 27.55 -54.73
CA TYR A 492 30.35 27.80 -55.55
C TYR A 492 29.19 28.38 -54.73
N LYS A 493 28.24 29.02 -55.41
CA LYS A 493 27.07 29.63 -54.75
C LYS A 493 26.14 28.55 -54.19
N VAL A 494 25.75 28.71 -52.92
CA VAL A 494 24.80 27.85 -52.21
C VAL A 494 23.55 28.67 -51.84
N ARG A 495 22.37 28.17 -52.21
CA ARG A 495 21.07 28.76 -51.84
C ARG A 495 20.19 27.67 -51.22
N LEU A 496 19.48 27.96 -50.13
CA LEU A 496 18.50 27.05 -49.53
C LEU A 496 17.09 27.65 -49.68
N LEU A 497 16.13 26.87 -50.16
CA LEU A 497 14.73 27.29 -50.39
C LEU A 497 13.80 26.67 -49.36
N ASN A 498 12.95 27.52 -48.80
CA ASN A 498 11.90 27.15 -47.87
C ASN A 498 10.64 26.67 -48.60
N ASN A 499 10.78 25.70 -49.49
CA ASN A 499 9.69 25.19 -50.32
C ASN A 499 9.51 23.68 -50.14
N SER A 500 8.32 23.18 -50.47
CA SER A 500 8.10 21.75 -50.64
C SER A 500 8.63 21.29 -52.00
N ALA A 501 9.27 20.12 -52.07
CA ALA A 501 9.71 19.55 -53.35
C ALA A 501 8.55 19.11 -54.26
N THR A 502 7.31 19.14 -53.78
CA THR A 502 6.10 18.92 -54.60
C THR A 502 5.77 20.08 -55.52
N ASP A 503 6.40 21.24 -55.32
CA ASP A 503 6.25 22.42 -56.16
C ASP A 503 7.56 23.23 -56.11
N MET A 504 8.37 23.11 -57.16
CA MET A 504 9.62 23.84 -57.32
C MET A 504 9.48 24.98 -58.35
N HIS A 505 8.42 25.78 -58.27
CA HIS A 505 8.16 26.88 -59.22
C HIS A 505 9.27 27.93 -59.31
N GLU A 506 10.07 28.13 -58.25
CA GLU A 506 11.27 28.98 -58.27
C GLU A 506 12.42 28.42 -59.13
N VAL A 507 12.30 27.18 -59.62
CA VAL A 507 13.31 26.49 -60.42
C VAL A 507 12.76 26.26 -61.82
N GLU A 508 13.41 26.89 -62.80
CA GLU A 508 13.04 26.80 -64.20
C GLU A 508 13.14 25.36 -64.73
N SER A 509 12.27 25.01 -65.67
CA SER A 509 12.32 23.72 -66.35
C SER A 509 13.62 23.57 -67.15
N ASN A 510 14.18 22.36 -67.21
CA ASN A 510 15.44 22.09 -67.93
C ASN A 510 16.64 22.97 -67.52
N SER A 511 16.75 23.36 -66.25
CA SER A 511 17.82 24.24 -65.74
C SER A 511 18.87 23.50 -64.91
N ILE A 512 18.54 22.34 -64.33
CA ILE A 512 19.38 21.58 -63.40
C ILE A 512 20.11 20.44 -64.10
N ASP A 513 21.41 20.31 -63.86
CA ASP A 513 22.24 19.24 -64.42
C ASP A 513 22.21 17.96 -63.56
N THR A 514 22.16 18.12 -62.22
CA THR A 514 22.13 17.02 -61.26
C THR A 514 21.13 17.28 -60.14
N VAL A 515 20.20 16.35 -59.90
CA VAL A 515 19.32 16.32 -58.72
C VAL A 515 19.85 15.27 -57.73
N ILE A 516 19.90 15.59 -56.45
CA ILE A 516 20.27 14.67 -55.35
C ILE A 516 19.07 14.55 -54.41
N MET A 517 18.79 13.35 -53.91
CA MET A 517 17.80 13.12 -52.86
C MET A 517 18.29 12.03 -51.92
N THR A 518 18.37 12.32 -50.62
CA THR A 518 18.83 11.32 -49.64
C THR A 518 17.90 11.27 -48.43
N LEU A 519 17.19 10.14 -48.28
CA LEU A 519 16.30 9.84 -47.15
C LEU A 519 15.11 10.81 -47.02
N VAL A 520 14.41 11.08 -48.12
CA VAL A 520 13.32 12.06 -48.17
C VAL A 520 11.96 11.41 -48.37
N LEU A 521 11.81 10.48 -49.31
CA LEU A 521 10.48 10.01 -49.73
C LEU A 521 9.72 9.30 -48.61
N CYS A 522 10.41 8.79 -47.59
CA CYS A 522 9.77 8.19 -46.43
C CYS A 522 8.95 9.21 -45.59
N SER A 523 9.30 10.50 -45.58
CA SER A 523 8.54 11.54 -44.86
C SER A 523 7.45 12.19 -45.70
N VAL A 524 7.38 11.88 -46.99
CA VAL A 524 6.41 12.46 -47.92
C VAL A 524 5.12 11.64 -47.89
N PRO A 525 3.95 12.24 -47.60
CA PRO A 525 2.68 11.49 -47.53
C PRO A 525 2.21 11.05 -48.92
N ASP A 526 1.54 9.91 -49.00
CA ASP A 526 1.01 9.41 -50.27
C ASP A 526 -0.16 10.27 -50.73
N PRO A 527 -0.31 10.51 -52.05
CA PRO A 527 0.48 10.00 -53.18
C PRO A 527 1.59 10.96 -53.67
N LEU A 528 2.05 11.90 -52.84
CA LEU A 528 2.97 12.97 -53.25
C LEU A 528 4.37 12.55 -53.71
N PRO A 529 4.95 11.37 -53.37
CA PRO A 529 6.26 10.96 -53.90
C PRO A 529 6.36 11.00 -55.43
N GLU A 530 5.31 10.59 -56.14
CA GLU A 530 5.30 10.62 -57.62
C GLU A 530 5.40 12.05 -58.15
N LYS A 531 4.70 12.99 -57.51
CA LYS A 531 4.74 14.41 -57.89
C LYS A 531 6.15 14.99 -57.75
N ILE A 532 6.89 14.60 -56.70
CA ILE A 532 8.29 15.02 -56.51
C ILE A 532 9.19 14.46 -57.62
N LEU A 533 9.00 13.19 -58.01
CA LEU A 533 9.78 12.57 -59.09
C LEU A 533 9.49 13.21 -60.45
N LEU A 534 8.25 13.63 -60.70
CA LEU A 534 7.84 14.36 -61.90
C LEU A 534 8.38 15.81 -61.89
N GLU A 535 8.34 16.49 -60.76
CA GLU A 535 8.92 17.83 -60.62
C GLU A 535 10.45 17.81 -60.81
N ALA A 536 11.13 16.81 -60.25
CA ALA A 536 12.55 16.59 -60.50
C ALA A 536 12.84 16.34 -61.99
N HIS A 537 11.98 15.57 -62.67
CA HIS A 537 12.08 15.37 -64.12
C HIS A 537 11.92 16.70 -64.87
N ARG A 538 10.95 17.54 -64.49
CA ARG A 538 10.70 18.84 -65.12
C ARG A 538 11.93 19.75 -65.07
N ILE A 539 12.55 19.89 -63.89
CA ILE A 539 13.70 20.80 -63.69
C ILE A 539 15.01 20.28 -64.30
N LEU A 540 15.16 18.96 -64.44
CA LEU A 540 16.36 18.37 -65.04
C LEU A 540 16.48 18.76 -66.52
N LYS A 541 17.69 19.10 -66.96
CA LYS A 541 18.06 19.19 -68.38
C LYS A 541 17.91 17.83 -69.08
N PRO A 542 17.68 17.79 -70.40
CA PRO A 542 17.83 16.55 -71.16
C PRO A 542 19.20 15.90 -70.89
N GLY A 543 19.23 14.61 -70.54
CA GLY A 543 20.45 13.89 -70.14
C GLY A 543 20.94 14.20 -68.72
N GLY A 544 20.21 15.03 -67.95
CA GLY A 544 20.49 15.32 -66.55
C GLY A 544 20.28 14.10 -65.65
N HIS A 545 20.97 14.08 -64.51
CA HIS A 545 20.97 12.94 -63.59
C HIS A 545 20.18 13.22 -62.32
N PHE A 546 19.25 12.33 -61.96
CA PHE A 546 18.70 12.23 -60.62
C PHE A 546 19.48 11.14 -59.87
N ILE A 547 20.13 11.46 -58.76
CA ILE A 547 20.83 10.51 -57.89
C ILE A 547 20.07 10.39 -56.58
N PHE A 548 19.83 9.16 -56.09
CA PHE A 548 19.06 8.98 -54.86
C PHE A 548 19.58 7.87 -53.94
N PHE A 549 19.29 8.04 -52.66
CA PHE A 549 19.43 7.04 -51.60
C PHE A 549 18.21 7.13 -50.68
N GLU A 550 17.39 6.09 -50.61
CA GLU A 550 16.11 6.12 -49.89
C GLU A 550 15.93 4.90 -48.99
N HIS A 551 15.24 5.10 -47.87
CA HIS A 551 14.78 3.99 -47.04
C HIS A 551 13.65 3.24 -47.74
N VAL A 552 13.61 1.92 -47.53
CA VAL A 552 12.50 1.09 -47.99
C VAL A 552 11.97 0.24 -46.85
N VAL A 553 10.68 -0.10 -46.93
CA VAL A 553 10.10 -1.15 -46.11
C VAL A 553 10.82 -2.48 -46.40
N ALA A 554 11.09 -3.26 -45.36
CA ALA A 554 11.67 -4.59 -45.49
C ALA A 554 10.75 -5.48 -46.33
N ASN A 555 11.32 -6.38 -47.12
CA ASN A 555 10.51 -7.29 -47.93
C ASN A 555 9.90 -8.37 -47.00
N PRO A 556 8.56 -8.49 -46.91
CA PRO A 556 7.91 -9.42 -45.98
C PRO A 556 8.19 -10.90 -46.32
N LYS A 557 8.59 -11.22 -47.56
CA LYS A 557 8.93 -12.58 -47.97
C LYS A 557 10.34 -12.99 -47.54
N THR A 558 11.30 -12.06 -47.56
CA THR A 558 12.70 -12.35 -47.23
C THR A 558 13.05 -12.00 -45.79
N ASN A 559 12.36 -11.03 -45.19
CA ASN A 559 12.60 -10.57 -43.82
C ASN A 559 11.29 -10.19 -43.09
N PRO A 560 10.41 -11.17 -42.80
CA PRO A 560 9.12 -10.93 -42.15
C PRO A 560 9.24 -10.32 -40.75
N PHE A 561 10.32 -10.63 -40.03
CA PHE A 561 10.57 -10.12 -38.68
C PHE A 561 10.78 -8.60 -38.69
N ILE A 562 11.69 -8.09 -39.54
CA ILE A 562 11.92 -6.64 -39.64
C ILE A 562 10.67 -5.94 -40.18
N TYR A 563 9.98 -6.52 -41.16
CA TYR A 563 8.73 -5.97 -41.69
C TYR A 563 7.66 -5.80 -40.57
N GLY A 564 7.43 -6.84 -39.77
CA GLY A 564 6.50 -6.79 -38.65
C GLY A 564 6.89 -5.75 -37.60
N PHE A 565 8.18 -5.63 -37.29
CA PHE A 565 8.69 -4.64 -36.37
C PHE A 565 8.52 -3.21 -36.90
N GLN A 566 8.86 -2.97 -38.17
CA GLN A 566 8.66 -1.68 -38.85
C GLN A 566 7.20 -1.24 -38.76
N LYS A 567 6.24 -2.13 -39.07
CA LYS A 567 4.80 -1.80 -38.99
C LYS A 567 4.31 -1.54 -37.57
N THR A 568 4.89 -2.21 -36.58
CA THR A 568 4.55 -2.00 -35.16
C THR A 568 5.06 -0.66 -34.63
N ILE A 569 6.29 -0.27 -35.00
CA ILE A 569 6.92 0.97 -34.50
C ILE A 569 6.57 2.21 -35.33
N GLU A 570 6.03 2.04 -36.55
CA GLU A 570 5.73 3.12 -37.50
C GLU A 570 4.94 4.30 -36.90
N PRO A 571 3.87 4.12 -36.09
CA PRO A 571 3.12 5.25 -35.53
C PRO A 571 3.98 6.12 -34.60
N PHE A 572 4.86 5.49 -33.81
CA PHE A 572 5.81 6.19 -32.95
C PHE A 572 6.89 6.86 -33.80
N TRP A 573 7.43 6.14 -34.79
CA TRP A 573 8.47 6.62 -35.70
C TRP A 573 8.01 7.84 -36.51
N ALA A 574 6.75 7.85 -36.97
CA ALA A 574 6.17 8.97 -37.70
C ALA A 574 6.05 10.24 -36.83
N ILE A 575 5.93 10.11 -35.50
CA ILE A 575 5.92 11.28 -34.59
C ILE A 575 7.34 11.81 -34.41
N ILE A 576 8.31 10.95 -34.12
CA ILE A 576 9.68 11.39 -33.84
C ILE A 576 10.47 11.77 -35.09
N GLY A 577 10.13 11.17 -36.23
CA GLY A 577 10.75 11.37 -37.55
C GLY A 577 9.97 12.35 -38.44
N ASP A 578 9.14 13.22 -37.84
CA ASP A 578 8.37 14.25 -38.54
C ASP A 578 7.62 13.76 -39.80
N GLY A 579 6.89 12.65 -39.66
CA GLY A 579 6.07 12.06 -40.72
C GLY A 579 6.69 10.85 -41.43
N CYS A 580 7.91 10.43 -41.07
CA CYS A 580 8.56 9.26 -41.67
C CYS A 580 7.74 7.96 -41.51
N GLN A 581 7.53 7.24 -42.62
CA GLN A 581 6.86 5.94 -42.67
C GLN A 581 7.68 4.92 -43.46
N PHE A 582 7.53 3.63 -43.13
CA PHE A 582 8.20 2.53 -43.85
C PHE A 582 7.37 2.14 -45.07
N LYS A 583 7.79 2.63 -46.24
CA LYS A 583 7.06 2.51 -47.52
C LYS A 583 7.82 1.69 -48.57
N PRO A 584 7.12 1.05 -49.53
CA PRO A 584 7.75 0.39 -50.67
C PRO A 584 8.18 1.42 -51.74
N ILE A 585 9.19 2.24 -51.42
CA ILE A 585 9.61 3.37 -52.27
C ILE A 585 10.01 2.95 -53.70
N THR A 586 10.46 1.71 -53.89
CA THR A 586 10.78 1.14 -55.21
C THR A 586 9.61 1.21 -56.19
N ASN A 587 8.36 1.13 -55.71
CA ASN A 587 7.17 1.20 -56.57
C ASN A 587 7.09 2.55 -57.29
N TYR A 588 7.45 3.65 -56.62
CA TYR A 588 7.47 4.99 -57.24
C TYR A 588 8.57 5.10 -58.29
N PHE A 589 9.75 4.52 -58.05
CA PHE A 589 10.81 4.50 -59.06
C PHE A 589 10.45 3.63 -60.26
N ASP A 590 9.76 2.51 -60.05
CA ASP A 590 9.28 1.66 -61.14
C ASP A 590 8.22 2.35 -62.01
N ALA A 591 7.33 3.15 -61.41
CA ALA A 591 6.35 3.96 -62.14
C ALA A 591 7.02 5.00 -63.07
N MET A 592 8.25 5.43 -62.74
CA MET A 592 9.00 6.41 -63.53
C MET A 592 9.72 5.83 -64.76
N LYS A 593 9.63 4.51 -65.01
CA LYS A 593 10.28 3.84 -66.17
C LYS A 593 9.80 4.33 -67.54
N ASN A 594 8.59 4.88 -67.62
CA ASN A 594 8.04 5.47 -68.85
C ASN A 594 8.28 6.98 -68.96
N VAL A 595 8.81 7.61 -67.90
CA VAL A 595 9.06 9.06 -67.83
C VAL A 595 10.53 9.37 -68.04
N TYR A 596 11.40 8.65 -67.35
CA TYR A 596 12.86 8.80 -67.46
C TYR A 596 13.40 7.81 -68.49
N SER A 597 14.34 8.26 -69.34
CA SER A 597 14.99 7.38 -70.32
C SER A 597 15.75 6.21 -69.69
N LYS A 598 16.17 6.33 -68.42
CA LYS A 598 16.84 5.26 -67.69
C LYS A 598 16.54 5.32 -66.21
N VAL A 599 16.05 4.21 -65.65
CA VAL A 599 15.85 3.99 -64.21
C VAL A 599 16.74 2.84 -63.75
N LYS A 600 17.70 3.09 -62.86
CA LYS A 600 18.58 2.04 -62.31
C LYS A 600 18.76 2.22 -60.81
N TYR A 601 18.44 1.18 -60.03
CA TYR A 601 18.70 1.14 -58.61
C TYR A 601 19.06 -0.27 -58.15
N LYS A 602 19.64 -0.35 -56.95
CA LYS A 602 19.92 -1.61 -56.26
C LYS A 602 19.61 -1.47 -54.77
N HIS A 603 19.23 -2.57 -54.14
CA HIS A 603 19.11 -2.65 -52.69
C HIS A 603 20.49 -2.54 -52.02
N THR A 604 20.51 -1.97 -50.83
CA THR A 604 21.70 -1.73 -50.02
C THR A 604 21.28 -1.53 -48.57
N ASP A 605 22.24 -1.59 -47.65
CA ASP A 605 21.97 -1.30 -46.25
C ASP A 605 22.38 0.14 -45.89
N TRP A 606 21.56 0.78 -45.06
CA TRP A 606 21.88 2.01 -44.35
C TRP A 606 22.55 1.68 -43.00
N PRO A 607 23.76 2.19 -42.72
CA PRO A 607 24.50 1.93 -41.49
C PRO A 607 23.91 2.73 -40.32
N SER A 608 22.73 2.31 -39.86
CA SER A 608 22.03 2.88 -38.72
C SER A 608 22.24 2.06 -37.45
N PRO A 609 22.30 2.72 -36.26
CA PRO A 609 22.18 2.02 -34.99
C PRO A 609 20.81 1.34 -34.81
N PHE A 610 19.78 1.80 -35.53
CA PHE A 610 18.44 1.23 -35.49
C PHE A 610 18.31 0.09 -36.52
N PHE A 611 18.23 -1.15 -36.06
CA PHE A 611 18.21 -2.32 -36.96
C PHE A 611 17.02 -2.32 -37.94
N PHE A 612 15.91 -1.69 -37.57
CA PHE A 612 14.68 -1.66 -38.35
C PHE A 612 14.66 -0.57 -39.44
N VAL A 613 15.70 0.26 -39.56
CA VAL A 613 15.84 1.25 -40.65
C VAL A 613 16.98 0.91 -41.60
N LYS A 614 17.47 -0.34 -41.59
CA LYS A 614 18.62 -0.74 -42.40
C LYS A 614 18.29 -0.87 -43.89
N ASP A 615 17.12 -1.38 -44.25
CA ASP A 615 16.77 -1.59 -45.65
C ASP A 615 16.68 -0.25 -46.42
N ALA A 616 17.47 -0.16 -47.49
CA ALA A 616 17.55 1.02 -48.34
C ALA A 616 17.73 0.64 -49.81
N VAL A 617 17.53 1.62 -50.68
CA VAL A 617 17.84 1.55 -52.11
C VAL A 617 18.66 2.75 -52.53
N LYS A 618 19.58 2.53 -53.47
CA LYS A 618 20.33 3.60 -54.10
C LYS A 618 20.37 3.44 -55.59
N GLY A 619 20.39 4.55 -56.30
CA GLY A 619 20.29 4.51 -57.74
C GLY A 619 20.42 5.86 -58.41
N LYS A 620 20.15 5.83 -59.71
CA LYS A 620 20.03 7.02 -60.54
C LYS A 620 18.96 6.89 -61.60
N LEU A 621 18.34 8.03 -61.92
CA LEU A 621 17.46 8.23 -63.06
C LEU A 621 18.15 9.17 -64.05
N ILE A 622 17.91 8.99 -65.34
CA ILE A 622 18.38 9.92 -66.40
C ILE A 622 17.16 10.42 -67.14
N LYS A 623 17.06 11.74 -67.29
CA LYS A 623 16.04 12.37 -68.14
C LYS A 623 16.31 12.05 -69.59
#